data_AF-A0A7S1H652-F1
#
_entry.id   AF-A0A7S1H652-F1
#
_cell.length_a   1.000
_cell.length_b   1.000
_cell.length_c   1.000
_cell.angle_alpha   90.00
_cell.angle_beta   90.00
_cell.angle_gamma   90.00
#
_symmetry.space_group_name_H-M   'P 1'
#
loop_
_entity.id
_entity.type
_entity.pdbx_description
1 polymer ?
#
loop_
_entity_poly.entity_id
_entity_poly.type
_entity_poly.pdbx_seq_one_letter_code
_entity_poly.pdbx_strand_id
1 'polypeptide(L)'
;FAIPAMRDVLSLLMFVFIVFAILGVNLFGVDGNFHGRCVVKATPFTDAVNTTGMLQKGWLSDIEPLCGDGFSCSEGFKCSCKLKEMPDGRFESGPPWSFSGDQGCYHTSSRPWADDGKLYADPTCPNFGQKCFNNFAGALFTCFTAITLDSWTETMWHTQDVMNPVAGWGYFVALIVIVSFNIVNLYVAVISGAYRSVSERRMQINRIKKSQKVIRRLDAEIQRLGPDSEAAKAAVAQLQLLTGGSKYDRFKKWFVGKLARDDKK
;
A
#
# COMPACT_ATOMS: atom_id res chain seq x y z
N PHE A 1 -3.88 19.40 5.72
CA PHE A 1 -3.15 18.81 6.86
C PHE A 1 -3.82 17.50 7.32
N ALA A 2 -3.84 16.46 6.49
CA ALA A 2 -4.36 15.14 6.90
C ALA A 2 -3.24 14.18 7.37
N ILE A 3 -1.97 14.52 7.09
CA ILE A 3 -0.78 13.69 7.32
C ILE A 3 -0.64 13.21 8.78
N PRO A 4 -0.90 14.02 9.82
CA PRO A 4 -0.71 13.56 11.20
C PRO A 4 -1.67 12.44 11.62
N ALA A 5 -2.90 12.44 11.11
CA ALA A 5 -3.93 11.47 11.48
C ALA A 5 -3.76 10.10 10.79
N MET A 6 -3.03 10.06 9.67
CA MET A 6 -2.79 8.84 8.90
C MET A 6 -1.50 8.13 9.27
N ARG A 7 -0.59 8.81 9.99
CA ARG A 7 0.74 8.30 10.34
C ARG A 7 0.68 6.97 11.08
N ASP A 8 -0.26 6.82 12.01
CA ASP A 8 -0.33 5.63 12.86
C ASP A 8 -0.85 4.40 12.08
N VAL A 9 -1.71 4.62 11.08
CA VAL A 9 -2.17 3.53 10.19
C VAL A 9 -1.08 3.16 9.18
N LEU A 10 -0.36 4.15 8.66
CA LEU A 10 0.75 3.91 7.74
C LEU A 10 1.93 3.22 8.42
N SER A 11 2.23 3.54 9.68
CA SER A 11 3.27 2.84 10.44
C SER A 11 2.89 1.39 10.71
N LEU A 12 1.61 1.12 11.01
CA LEU A 12 1.10 -0.24 11.16
C LEU A 12 1.18 -1.03 9.85
N LEU A 13 0.80 -0.43 8.72
CA LEU A 13 0.93 -1.05 7.40
C LEU A 13 2.39 -1.40 7.07
N MET A 14 3.32 -0.48 7.30
CA MET A 14 4.76 -0.73 7.11
C MET A 14 5.28 -1.83 8.03
N PHE A 15 4.82 -1.87 9.29
CA PHE A 15 5.20 -2.90 10.23
C PHE A 15 4.72 -4.29 9.78
N VAL A 16 3.43 -4.41 9.41
CA VAL A 16 2.86 -5.65 8.87
C VAL A 16 3.65 -6.10 7.63
N PHE A 17 3.96 -5.16 6.74
CA PHE A 17 4.70 -5.44 5.52
C PHE A 17 6.09 -6.05 5.78
N ILE A 18 6.84 -5.48 6.72
CA ILE A 18 8.17 -5.99 7.10
C ILE A 18 8.07 -7.36 7.79
N VAL A 19 7.12 -7.52 8.71
CA VAL A 19 6.95 -8.79 9.45
C VAL A 19 6.62 -9.92 8.48
N PHE A 20 5.66 -9.71 7.57
CA PHE A 20 5.32 -10.72 6.58
C PHE A 20 6.47 -11.00 5.62
N ALA A 21 7.23 -10.00 5.18
CA ALA A 21 8.41 -10.25 4.35
C ALA A 21 9.46 -11.12 5.06
N ILE A 22 9.74 -10.86 6.35
CA ILE A 22 10.66 -11.69 7.15
C ILE A 22 10.11 -13.12 7.32
N LEU A 23 8.83 -13.25 7.66
CA LEU A 23 8.17 -14.55 7.76
C LEU A 23 8.24 -15.31 6.44
N GLY A 24 8.01 -14.64 5.31
CA GLY A 24 8.08 -15.23 3.98
C GLY A 24 9.48 -15.76 3.66
N VAL A 25 10.54 -15.01 3.98
CA VAL A 25 11.92 -15.50 3.82
C VAL A 25 12.17 -16.75 4.67
N ASN A 26 11.73 -16.75 5.93
CA ASN A 26 11.96 -17.87 6.83
C ASN A 26 11.14 -19.12 6.49
N LEU A 27 9.92 -18.95 5.98
CA LEU A 27 9.04 -20.06 5.63
C LEU A 27 9.36 -20.62 4.25
N PHE A 28 9.59 -19.74 3.27
CA PHE A 28 9.63 -20.13 1.86
C PHE A 28 11.00 -19.95 1.20
N GLY A 29 11.87 -19.13 1.78
CA GLY A 29 13.16 -18.75 1.21
C GLY A 29 14.33 -19.65 1.60
N VAL A 30 14.30 -20.23 2.81
CA VAL A 30 15.48 -20.90 3.41
C VAL A 30 15.99 -22.05 2.55
N ASP A 31 15.11 -22.91 2.01
CA ASP A 31 15.54 -24.09 1.26
C ASP A 31 15.72 -23.84 -0.25
N GLY A 32 15.54 -22.60 -0.71
CA GLY A 32 15.56 -22.27 -2.14
C GLY A 32 14.51 -23.02 -2.97
N ASN A 33 13.43 -23.51 -2.33
CA ASN A 33 12.44 -24.38 -2.98
C ASN A 33 11.71 -23.68 -4.15
N PHE A 34 11.73 -22.34 -4.23
CA PHE A 34 11.22 -21.57 -5.37
C PHE A 34 11.93 -21.83 -6.71
N HIS A 35 13.09 -22.49 -6.68
CA HIS A 35 13.81 -22.94 -7.87
C HIS A 35 13.53 -24.39 -8.25
N GLY A 36 12.88 -25.17 -7.36
CA GLY A 36 12.59 -26.58 -7.59
C GLY A 36 11.75 -26.78 -8.86
N ARG A 37 12.17 -27.73 -9.70
CA ARG A 37 11.45 -28.13 -10.92
C ARG A 37 11.43 -29.63 -11.12
N CYS A 38 10.41 -30.10 -11.82
CA CYS A 38 10.25 -31.49 -12.18
C CYS A 38 11.07 -31.82 -13.43
N VAL A 39 12.20 -32.51 -13.25
CA VAL A 39 13.12 -32.94 -14.32
C VAL A 39 12.91 -34.42 -14.63
N VAL A 40 13.02 -34.81 -15.90
CA VAL A 40 12.94 -36.23 -16.32
C VAL A 40 14.00 -37.09 -15.62
N LYS A 41 13.61 -38.28 -15.13
CA LYS A 41 14.49 -39.17 -14.33
C LYS A 41 15.62 -39.83 -15.13
N ALA A 42 15.39 -40.27 -16.37
CA ALA A 42 16.38 -40.73 -17.37
C ALA A 42 15.68 -41.17 -18.68
N THR A 43 16.45 -41.21 -19.77
CA THR A 43 16.11 -41.54 -21.18
C THR A 43 15.85 -43.05 -21.45
N PRO A 44 15.29 -43.45 -22.61
CA PRO A 44 15.06 -42.64 -23.80
C PRO A 44 13.88 -41.70 -23.62
N PHE A 45 14.15 -40.45 -24.00
CA PHE A 45 13.20 -39.37 -24.17
C PHE A 45 12.35 -39.67 -25.41
N THR A 46 11.68 -40.83 -25.46
CA THR A 46 10.69 -41.10 -26.49
C THR A 46 9.43 -40.36 -26.08
N ASP A 47 9.31 -39.14 -26.62
CA ASP A 47 8.07 -38.38 -26.77
C ASP A 47 7.18 -38.33 -25.52
N ALA A 48 7.73 -37.85 -24.41
CA ALA A 48 6.90 -37.47 -23.28
C ALA A 48 6.02 -36.29 -23.70
N VAL A 49 4.77 -36.59 -24.05
CA VAL A 49 3.77 -35.66 -24.65
C VAL A 49 3.53 -34.39 -23.81
N ASN A 50 3.92 -34.41 -22.53
CA ASN A 50 3.75 -33.33 -21.55
C ASN A 50 5.08 -32.79 -21.03
N THR A 51 6.06 -32.58 -21.91
CA THR A 51 7.35 -31.96 -21.55
C THR A 51 7.63 -30.68 -22.31
N THR A 52 8.29 -29.73 -21.63
CA THR A 52 9.07 -28.66 -22.25
C THR A 52 10.53 -29.06 -22.12
N GLY A 53 11.11 -29.67 -23.16
CA GLY A 53 12.47 -30.23 -23.08
C GLY A 53 12.61 -31.25 -21.94
N MET A 54 13.49 -31.03 -20.95
CA MET A 54 13.66 -31.93 -19.80
C MET A 54 12.70 -31.66 -18.63
N LEU A 55 11.79 -30.68 -18.74
CA LEU A 55 10.88 -30.28 -17.66
C LEU A 55 9.46 -30.78 -17.88
N GLN A 56 8.76 -31.03 -16.77
CA GLN A 56 7.34 -31.36 -16.77
C GLN A 56 6.52 -30.13 -17.13
N LYS A 57 5.56 -30.26 -18.06
CA LYS A 57 4.55 -29.22 -18.30
C LYS A 57 3.48 -29.21 -17.21
N GLY A 58 3.00 -28.02 -16.87
CA GLY A 58 1.81 -27.85 -16.04
C GLY A 58 0.54 -28.31 -16.76
N TRP A 59 -0.43 -28.79 -15.98
CA TRP A 59 -1.69 -29.34 -16.52
C TRP A 59 -2.62 -28.30 -17.16
N LEU A 60 -2.57 -27.04 -16.72
CA LEU A 60 -3.59 -26.03 -17.07
C LEU A 60 -3.04 -24.84 -17.89
N SER A 61 -1.74 -24.55 -17.85
CA SER A 61 -1.19 -23.29 -18.39
C SER A 61 0.14 -23.40 -19.14
N ASP A 62 0.62 -24.62 -19.46
CA ASP A 62 1.99 -24.85 -19.98
C ASP A 62 3.13 -24.29 -19.08
N ILE A 63 2.81 -23.63 -17.96
CA ILE A 63 3.77 -23.15 -16.95
C ILE A 63 4.34 -24.36 -16.22
N GLU A 64 5.66 -24.43 -16.13
CA GLU A 64 6.39 -25.49 -15.45
C GLU A 64 6.09 -25.45 -13.94
N PRO A 65 5.52 -26.52 -13.34
CA PRO A 65 5.17 -26.52 -11.93
C PRO A 65 6.44 -26.48 -11.07
N LEU A 66 6.35 -25.79 -9.94
CA LEU A 66 7.37 -25.93 -8.92
C LEU A 66 7.16 -27.26 -8.20
N CYS A 67 8.25 -27.81 -7.70
CA CYS A 67 8.20 -29.02 -6.90
C CYS A 67 8.85 -28.76 -5.54
N GLY A 68 8.29 -29.41 -4.53
CA GLY A 68 8.72 -29.31 -3.15
C GLY A 68 7.89 -30.23 -2.29
N ASP A 69 7.63 -29.84 -1.05
CA ASP A 69 6.94 -30.72 -0.10
C ASP A 69 5.44 -30.84 -0.39
N GLY A 70 4.86 -29.88 -1.10
CA GLY A 70 3.41 -29.81 -1.35
C GLY A 70 3.00 -30.31 -2.73
N PHE A 71 3.93 -30.34 -3.67
CA PHE A 71 3.73 -30.89 -5.01
C PHE A 71 4.82 -31.89 -5.37
N SER A 72 4.40 -33.14 -5.58
CA SER A 72 5.22 -34.20 -6.13
C SER A 72 5.10 -34.28 -7.64
N CYS A 73 6.23 -34.41 -8.32
CA CYS A 73 6.28 -34.57 -9.77
C CYS A 73 5.59 -35.85 -10.24
N SER A 74 5.08 -35.83 -11.48
CA SER A 74 4.44 -36.98 -12.11
C SER A 74 5.41 -38.16 -12.30
N GLU A 75 4.87 -39.34 -12.57
CA GLU A 75 5.68 -40.51 -12.89
C GLU A 75 6.63 -40.22 -14.07
N GLY A 76 7.89 -40.69 -13.97
CA GLY A 76 8.96 -40.36 -14.91
C GLY A 76 9.71 -39.05 -14.60
N PHE A 77 9.24 -38.23 -13.66
CA PHE A 77 9.92 -37.01 -13.23
C PHE A 77 10.41 -37.10 -11.78
N LYS A 78 11.45 -36.34 -11.46
CA LYS A 78 11.95 -36.10 -10.11
C LYS A 78 12.07 -34.61 -9.84
N CYS A 79 11.85 -34.23 -8.59
CA CYS A 79 12.09 -32.86 -8.16
C CYS A 79 13.59 -32.61 -8.07
N SER A 80 14.08 -31.63 -8.82
CA SER A 80 15.49 -31.26 -8.92
C SER A 80 15.63 -29.74 -9.07
N CYS A 81 16.83 -29.24 -9.35
CA CYS A 81 17.14 -27.83 -9.58
C CYS A 81 16.96 -26.93 -8.35
N LYS A 82 17.16 -27.51 -7.17
CA LYS A 82 17.24 -26.75 -5.92
C LYS A 82 18.61 -26.08 -5.79
N LEU A 83 18.67 -24.97 -5.05
CA LEU A 83 19.93 -24.31 -4.73
C LEU A 83 20.86 -25.30 -4.03
N LYS A 84 22.14 -25.31 -4.42
CA LYS A 84 23.13 -26.16 -3.78
C LYS A 84 23.38 -25.69 -2.35
N GLU A 85 23.24 -26.62 -1.41
CA GLU A 85 23.67 -26.41 -0.03
C GLU A 85 25.20 -26.42 0.03
N MET A 86 25.81 -25.36 0.57
CA MET A 86 27.24 -25.30 0.82
C MET A 86 27.59 -26.16 2.05
N PRO A 87 28.84 -26.64 2.19
CA PRO A 87 29.26 -27.49 3.30
C PRO A 87 29.09 -26.90 4.71
N ASP A 88 28.82 -25.59 4.81
CA ASP A 88 28.53 -24.88 6.04
C ASP A 88 27.02 -24.77 6.35
N GLY A 89 26.17 -25.48 5.60
CA GLY A 89 24.72 -25.51 5.77
C GLY A 89 23.99 -24.25 5.30
N ARG A 90 24.70 -23.35 4.61
CA ARG A 90 24.10 -22.17 3.97
C ARG A 90 23.84 -22.46 2.49
N PHE A 91 22.74 -21.94 1.97
CA PHE A 91 22.50 -21.88 0.53
C PHE A 91 23.25 -20.68 -0.05
N GLU A 92 23.75 -20.78 -1.29
CA GLU A 92 24.41 -19.63 -1.93
C GLU A 92 23.47 -18.42 -1.89
N SER A 93 24.00 -17.23 -1.61
CA SER A 93 23.21 -16.03 -1.32
C SER A 93 23.26 -14.98 -2.44
N GLY A 94 23.62 -15.37 -3.66
CA GLY A 94 23.65 -14.45 -4.79
C GLY A 94 24.09 -15.09 -6.09
N PRO A 95 23.80 -14.44 -7.23
CA PRO A 95 24.21 -14.93 -8.54
C PRO A 95 25.75 -14.87 -8.72
N PRO A 96 26.35 -15.81 -9.50
CA PRO A 96 25.69 -16.93 -10.16
C PRO A 96 25.36 -18.05 -9.16
N TRP A 97 24.12 -18.52 -9.18
CA TRP A 97 23.69 -19.57 -8.25
C TRP A 97 24.19 -20.93 -8.75
N SER A 98 24.83 -21.69 -7.89
CA SER A 98 25.19 -23.08 -8.14
C SER A 98 23.97 -23.96 -7.87
N PHE A 99 23.41 -24.53 -8.92
CA PHE A 99 22.36 -25.53 -8.78
C PHE A 99 22.99 -26.91 -8.66
N SER A 100 22.56 -27.68 -7.67
CA SER A 100 22.78 -29.12 -7.64
C SER A 100 21.57 -29.80 -8.27
N GLY A 101 21.77 -30.59 -9.32
CA GLY A 101 20.65 -31.27 -9.95
C GLY A 101 21.04 -32.07 -11.18
N ASP A 102 20.02 -32.55 -11.88
CA ASP A 102 20.16 -33.33 -13.10
C ASP A 102 20.42 -32.48 -14.35
N GLN A 103 20.68 -33.13 -15.48
CA GLN A 103 21.00 -32.49 -16.76
C GLN A 103 19.99 -31.40 -17.19
N GLY A 104 18.72 -31.54 -16.81
CA GLY A 104 17.66 -30.55 -17.07
C GLY A 104 17.76 -29.26 -16.25
N CYS A 105 18.70 -29.18 -15.30
CA CYS A 105 18.98 -27.99 -14.51
C CYS A 105 20.10 -27.12 -15.09
N TYR A 106 20.82 -27.58 -16.13
CA TYR A 106 22.05 -26.95 -16.63
C TYR A 106 21.92 -26.47 -18.08
N HIS A 107 22.65 -25.39 -18.39
CA HIS A 107 22.70 -24.67 -19.67
C HIS A 107 23.12 -25.49 -20.92
N THR A 108 23.50 -26.77 -20.75
CA THR A 108 24.06 -27.60 -21.83
C THR A 108 23.02 -28.36 -22.66
N SER A 109 21.75 -28.40 -22.25
CA SER A 109 20.68 -28.97 -23.07
C SER A 109 19.98 -27.89 -23.87
N SER A 110 19.83 -28.10 -25.17
CA SER A 110 19.05 -27.25 -26.07
C SER A 110 17.58 -27.14 -25.60
N ARG A 111 17.32 -26.16 -24.70
CA ARG A 111 16.07 -25.83 -23.93
C ARG A 111 15.81 -26.76 -22.71
N PRO A 112 15.33 -26.27 -21.54
CA PRO A 112 14.20 -25.32 -21.41
C PRO A 112 14.13 -24.47 -20.11
N TRP A 113 14.30 -23.16 -20.19
CA TRP A 113 13.73 -22.24 -19.20
C TRP A 113 12.93 -21.24 -20.00
N ALA A 114 11.61 -21.34 -20.00
CA ALA A 114 10.78 -20.48 -20.83
C ALA A 114 9.64 -19.89 -19.99
N ASP A 115 9.97 -18.87 -19.19
CA ASP A 115 9.09 -17.71 -19.25
C ASP A 115 9.32 -17.10 -20.64
N ASP A 116 8.27 -16.91 -21.45
CA ASP A 116 8.28 -16.22 -22.76
C ASP A 116 9.07 -16.81 -23.97
N GLY A 117 9.80 -17.92 -23.80
CA GLY A 117 10.55 -18.57 -24.88
C GLY A 117 11.99 -18.10 -25.05
N LYS A 118 12.53 -17.29 -24.13
CA LYS A 118 13.96 -16.93 -24.07
C LYS A 118 14.75 -17.84 -23.13
N LEU A 119 15.97 -18.21 -23.53
CA LEU A 119 16.89 -18.99 -22.71
C LEU A 119 17.42 -18.15 -21.54
N TYR A 120 17.07 -18.53 -20.31
CA TYR A 120 17.74 -18.07 -19.09
C TYR A 120 18.91 -18.99 -18.73
N ALA A 121 19.92 -18.45 -18.05
CA ALA A 121 21.14 -19.20 -17.72
C ALA A 121 20.90 -20.31 -16.67
N ASP A 122 19.89 -20.12 -15.82
CA ASP A 122 19.65 -20.84 -14.58
C ASP A 122 18.13 -20.95 -14.30
N PRO A 123 17.65 -21.94 -13.52
CA PRO A 123 16.28 -21.97 -13.02
C PRO A 123 16.00 -20.68 -12.24
N THR A 124 15.18 -19.79 -12.78
CA THR A 124 14.79 -18.55 -12.12
C THR A 124 13.55 -18.77 -11.24
N CYS A 125 13.34 -17.87 -10.29
CA CYS A 125 12.05 -17.81 -9.60
C CYS A 125 10.93 -17.51 -10.61
N PRO A 126 9.66 -17.85 -10.29
CA PRO A 126 8.53 -17.55 -11.17
C PRO A 126 8.46 -16.07 -11.54
N ASN A 127 7.84 -15.78 -12.70
CA ASN A 127 7.69 -14.42 -13.24
C ASN A 127 9.04 -13.73 -13.45
N PHE A 128 9.90 -14.31 -14.29
CA PHE A 128 11.20 -13.74 -14.69
C PHE A 128 12.17 -13.50 -13.52
N GLY A 129 12.08 -14.29 -12.45
CA GLY A 129 12.91 -14.14 -11.25
C GLY A 129 12.43 -13.07 -10.27
N GLN A 130 11.26 -12.45 -10.51
CA GLN A 130 10.78 -11.35 -9.67
C GLN A 130 10.11 -11.83 -8.38
N LYS A 131 9.29 -12.90 -8.45
CA LYS A 131 8.49 -13.38 -7.32
C LYS A 131 9.24 -14.46 -6.56
N CYS A 132 10.01 -14.05 -5.56
CA CYS A 132 10.89 -14.95 -4.84
C CYS A 132 11.10 -14.58 -3.37
N PHE A 133 11.31 -15.58 -2.51
CA PHE A 133 11.53 -15.39 -1.07
C PHE A 133 12.98 -15.62 -0.61
N ASN A 134 13.93 -15.83 -1.53
CA ASN A 134 15.33 -16.15 -1.17
C ASN A 134 16.06 -15.00 -0.45
N ASN A 135 15.63 -13.77 -0.68
CA ASN A 135 16.21 -12.60 -0.05
C ASN A 135 15.12 -11.62 0.37
N PHE A 136 15.46 -10.76 1.32
CA PHE A 136 14.51 -9.82 1.90
C PHE A 136 13.90 -8.86 0.88
N ALA A 137 14.67 -8.38 -0.11
CA ALA A 137 14.18 -7.46 -1.12
C ALA A 137 13.18 -8.12 -2.08
N GLY A 138 13.44 -9.35 -2.52
CA GLY A 138 12.53 -10.16 -3.32
C GLY A 138 11.26 -10.51 -2.54
N ALA A 139 11.39 -10.84 -1.25
CA ALA A 139 10.24 -11.10 -0.39
C ALA A 139 9.37 -9.85 -0.20
N LEU A 140 9.99 -8.68 -0.02
CA LEU A 140 9.26 -7.40 0.01
C LEU A 140 8.51 -7.14 -1.30
N PHE A 141 9.17 -7.33 -2.45
CA PHE A 141 8.51 -7.15 -3.75
C PHE A 141 7.33 -8.12 -3.93
N THR A 142 7.53 -9.39 -3.57
CA THR A 142 6.50 -10.43 -3.65
C THR A 142 5.33 -10.16 -2.69
N CYS A 143 5.59 -9.64 -1.50
CA CYS A 143 4.54 -9.20 -0.59
C CYS A 143 3.82 -7.97 -1.12
N PHE A 144 4.53 -7.06 -1.81
CA PHE A 144 3.94 -5.86 -2.39
C PHE A 144 2.94 -6.22 -3.50
N THR A 145 3.32 -7.10 -4.43
CA THR A 145 2.42 -7.59 -5.49
C THR A 145 1.20 -8.29 -4.89
N ALA A 146 1.40 -9.08 -3.83
CA ALA A 146 0.30 -9.73 -3.10
C ALA A 146 -0.66 -8.72 -2.46
N ILE A 147 -0.14 -7.67 -1.82
CA ILE A 147 -0.94 -6.60 -1.21
C ILE A 147 -1.71 -5.81 -2.25
N THR A 148 -1.12 -5.54 -3.41
CA THR A 148 -1.80 -4.89 -4.54
C THR A 148 -2.79 -5.80 -5.25
N LEU A 149 -2.92 -7.05 -4.79
CA LEU A 149 -3.73 -8.11 -5.41
C LEU A 149 -3.35 -8.40 -6.86
N ASP A 150 -2.08 -8.16 -7.21
CA ASP A 150 -1.56 -8.48 -8.53
C ASP A 150 -0.96 -9.88 -8.51
N SER A 151 -1.60 -10.79 -9.24
CA SER A 151 -1.12 -12.15 -9.47
C SER A 151 -0.73 -12.87 -8.16
N TRP A 152 -1.49 -12.58 -7.10
CA TRP A 152 -1.25 -13.05 -5.73
C TRP A 152 -1.64 -14.52 -5.55
N THR A 153 -2.69 -14.97 -6.25
CA THR A 153 -3.14 -16.37 -6.22
C THR A 153 -2.13 -17.30 -6.86
N GLU A 154 -1.52 -16.89 -7.96
CA GLU A 154 -0.45 -17.64 -8.63
C GLU A 154 0.75 -17.79 -7.69
N THR A 155 1.17 -16.70 -7.06
CA THR A 155 2.24 -16.71 -6.06
C THR A 155 1.91 -17.63 -4.90
N MET A 156 0.68 -17.58 -4.40
CA MET A 156 0.19 -18.48 -3.36
C MET A 156 0.27 -19.94 -3.83
N TRP A 157 -0.21 -20.27 -5.02
CA TRP A 157 -0.12 -21.64 -5.56
C TRP A 157 1.32 -22.13 -5.61
N HIS A 158 2.26 -21.30 -6.07
CA HIS A 158 3.68 -21.64 -6.03
C HIS A 158 4.17 -21.94 -4.60
N THR A 159 3.72 -21.18 -3.60
CA THR A 159 4.09 -21.42 -2.18
C THR A 159 3.51 -22.71 -1.63
N GLN A 160 2.35 -23.11 -2.14
CA GLN A 160 1.70 -24.36 -1.80
C GLN A 160 2.40 -25.55 -2.45
N ASP A 161 2.88 -25.40 -3.68
CA ASP A 161 3.62 -26.44 -4.39
C ASP A 161 5.00 -26.69 -3.75
N VAL A 162 5.69 -25.62 -3.34
CA VAL A 162 7.04 -25.74 -2.78
C VAL A 162 7.10 -26.22 -1.33
N MET A 163 6.04 -25.99 -0.54
CA MET A 163 6.02 -26.28 0.89
C MET A 163 4.67 -26.89 1.28
N ASN A 164 4.07 -26.51 2.43
CA ASN A 164 2.80 -27.05 2.87
C ASN A 164 1.63 -26.23 2.28
N PRO A 165 0.64 -26.86 1.61
CA PRO A 165 -0.50 -26.16 1.03
C PRO A 165 -1.31 -25.31 2.02
N VAL A 166 -1.42 -25.77 3.27
CA VAL A 166 -2.15 -25.05 4.33
C VAL A 166 -1.38 -23.83 4.80
N ALA A 167 -0.05 -23.94 4.92
CA ALA A 167 0.80 -22.84 5.34
C ALA A 167 0.87 -21.73 4.27
N GLY A 168 1.00 -22.10 2.98
CA GLY A 168 0.93 -21.16 1.87
C GLY A 168 -0.40 -20.42 1.83
N TRP A 169 -1.52 -21.16 1.86
CA TRP A 169 -2.86 -20.56 1.93
C TRP A 169 -3.02 -19.63 3.14
N GLY A 170 -2.66 -20.09 4.33
CA GLY A 170 -2.79 -19.35 5.58
C GLY A 170 -1.98 -18.05 5.58
N TYR A 171 -0.76 -18.08 5.05
CA TYR A 171 0.11 -16.91 4.93
C TYR A 171 -0.51 -15.82 4.05
N PHE A 172 -0.93 -16.15 2.82
CA PHE A 172 -1.44 -15.16 1.88
C PHE A 172 -2.83 -14.64 2.29
N VAL A 173 -3.71 -15.51 2.78
CA VAL A 173 -5.04 -15.08 3.27
C VAL A 173 -4.90 -14.17 4.48
N ALA A 174 -4.04 -14.49 5.44
CA ALA A 174 -3.80 -13.64 6.60
C ALA A 174 -3.23 -12.27 6.20
N LEU A 175 -2.25 -12.23 5.28
CA LEU A 175 -1.68 -10.99 4.75
C LEU A 175 -2.76 -10.10 4.14
N ILE A 176 -3.59 -10.65 3.24
CA ILE A 176 -4.63 -9.90 2.54
C ILE A 176 -5.70 -9.38 3.50
N VAL A 177 -6.14 -10.20 4.46
CA VAL A 177 -7.17 -9.79 5.44
C VAL A 177 -6.65 -8.66 6.33
N ILE A 178 -5.44 -8.80 6.88
CA ILE A 178 -4.84 -7.79 7.76
C ILE A 178 -4.63 -6.48 6.99
N VAL A 179 -4.07 -6.55 5.78
CA VAL A 179 -3.78 -5.34 5.00
C VAL A 179 -5.06 -4.67 4.52
N SER A 180 -6.05 -5.44 4.06
CA SER A 180 -7.35 -4.90 3.63
C SER A 180 -8.07 -4.18 4.77
N PHE A 181 -8.04 -4.76 5.98
CA PHE A 181 -8.57 -4.10 7.18
C PHE A 181 -7.87 -2.76 7.46
N ASN A 182 -6.54 -2.73 7.37
CA ASN A 182 -5.77 -1.50 7.56
C ASN A 182 -6.02 -0.45 6.46
N ILE A 183 -6.21 -0.87 5.21
CA ILE A 183 -6.56 0.04 4.09
C ILE A 183 -7.93 0.67 4.32
N VAL A 184 -8.92 -0.09 4.78
CA VAL A 184 -10.24 0.46 5.14
C VAL A 184 -10.10 1.48 6.27
N ASN A 185 -9.33 1.17 7.31
CA ASN A 185 -9.08 2.11 8.41
C ASN A 185 -8.36 3.38 7.94
N LEU A 186 -7.40 3.25 7.01
CA LEU A 186 -6.72 4.38 6.40
C LEU A 186 -7.72 5.27 5.65
N TYR A 187 -8.59 4.67 4.84
CA TYR A 187 -9.62 5.38 4.08
C TYR A 187 -10.61 6.12 5.00
N VAL A 188 -11.07 5.45 6.07
CA VAL A 188 -11.95 6.06 7.09
C VAL A 188 -11.26 7.24 7.78
N ALA A 189 -9.98 7.12 8.14
CA ALA A 189 -9.21 8.20 8.75
C ALA A 189 -9.08 9.41 7.81
N VAL A 190 -8.79 9.17 6.52
CA VAL A 190 -8.69 10.21 5.48
C VAL A 190 -10.00 10.96 5.33
N ILE A 191 -11.10 10.24 5.10
CA ILE A 191 -12.43 10.84 4.92
C ILE A 191 -12.85 11.61 6.15
N SER A 192 -12.64 11.03 7.33
CA SER A 192 -12.99 11.67 8.60
C SER A 192 -12.22 12.98 8.80
N GLY A 193 -10.91 12.98 8.49
CA GLY A 193 -10.09 14.18 8.52
C GLY A 193 -10.55 15.24 7.53
N ALA A 194 -10.86 14.85 6.29
CA ALA A 194 -11.39 15.74 5.27
C ALA A 194 -12.74 16.35 5.70
N TYR A 195 -13.66 15.53 6.18
CA TYR A 195 -14.97 15.97 6.66
C TYR A 195 -14.86 16.93 7.84
N ARG A 196 -13.99 16.63 8.82
CA ARG A 196 -13.70 17.53 9.96
C ARG A 196 -13.22 18.88 9.48
N SER A 197 -12.25 18.93 8.56
CA SER A 197 -11.73 20.20 8.03
C SER A 197 -12.80 21.03 7.31
N VAL A 198 -13.69 20.39 6.55
CA VAL A 198 -14.82 21.05 5.87
C VAL A 198 -15.85 21.55 6.88
N SER A 199 -16.15 20.75 7.90
CA SER A 199 -17.09 21.08 8.98
C SER A 199 -16.59 22.28 9.80
N GLU A 200 -15.33 22.27 10.22
CA GLU A 200 -14.68 23.37 10.94
C GLU A 200 -14.71 24.66 10.12
N ARG A 201 -14.38 24.58 8.83
CA ARG A 201 -14.45 25.74 7.92
C ARG A 201 -15.87 26.28 7.79
N ARG A 202 -16.89 25.41 7.67
CA ARG A 202 -18.30 25.82 7.66
C ARG A 202 -18.71 26.49 8.98
N MET A 203 -18.27 25.96 10.12
CA MET A 203 -18.54 26.56 11.43
C MET A 203 -17.89 27.94 11.56
N GLN A 204 -16.64 28.11 11.13
CA GLN A 204 -15.95 29.40 11.11
C GLN A 204 -16.68 30.42 10.23
N ILE A 205 -17.06 30.04 9.00
CA ILE A 205 -17.83 30.90 8.09
C ILE A 205 -19.18 31.27 8.71
N ASN A 206 -19.88 30.32 9.34
CA ASN A 206 -21.15 30.59 9.99
C ASN A 206 -21.02 31.52 11.21
N ARG A 207 -19.94 31.39 12.00
CA ARG A 207 -19.63 32.33 13.08
C ARG A 207 -19.38 33.74 12.54
N ILE A 208 -18.57 33.87 11.48
CA ILE A 208 -18.31 35.15 10.82
C ILE A 208 -19.61 35.76 10.27
N LYS A 209 -20.45 34.96 9.59
CA LYS A 209 -21.77 35.41 9.08
C LYS A 209 -22.70 35.87 10.20
N LYS A 210 -22.73 35.17 11.35
CA LYS A 210 -23.52 35.57 12.52
C LYS A 210 -23.01 36.90 13.09
N SER A 211 -21.71 37.03 13.33
CA SER A 211 -21.10 38.28 13.81
C SER A 211 -21.37 39.43 12.84
N GLN A 212 -21.28 39.18 11.53
CA GLN A 212 -21.57 40.19 10.50
C GLN A 212 -23.04 40.62 10.49
N LYS A 213 -23.99 39.70 10.73
CA LYS A 213 -25.42 40.05 10.91
C LYS A 213 -25.64 40.94 12.12
N VAL A 214 -25.01 40.63 13.26
CA VAL A 214 -25.11 41.46 14.49
C VAL A 214 -24.53 42.85 14.23
N ILE A 215 -23.34 42.94 13.62
CA ILE A 215 -22.71 44.20 13.25
C ILE A 215 -23.63 45.02 12.34
N ARG A 216 -24.25 44.41 11.31
CA ARG A 216 -25.19 45.12 10.41
C ARG A 216 -26.44 45.64 11.14
N ARG A 217 -26.95 44.90 12.13
CA ARG A 217 -28.09 45.33 12.95
C ARG A 217 -27.73 46.53 13.83
N LEU A 218 -26.58 46.47 14.50
CA LEU A 218 -26.06 47.58 15.30
C LEU A 218 -25.79 48.81 14.42
N ASP A 219 -25.16 48.65 13.25
CA ASP A 219 -24.93 49.74 12.30
C ASP A 219 -26.26 50.42 11.88
N ALA A 220 -27.31 49.64 11.60
CA ALA A 220 -28.63 50.17 11.23
C ALA A 220 -29.35 50.85 12.41
N GLU A 221 -29.23 50.30 13.61
CA GLU A 221 -29.82 50.88 14.83
C GLU A 221 -29.18 52.21 15.19
N ILE A 222 -27.86 52.30 15.09
CA ILE A 222 -27.10 53.55 15.29
C ILE A 222 -27.48 54.62 14.26
N GLN A 223 -27.81 54.24 13.01
CA GLN A 223 -28.28 55.20 12.00
C GLN A 223 -29.69 55.72 12.28
N ARG A 224 -30.55 54.90 12.89
CA ARG A 224 -31.91 55.28 13.28
C ARG A 224 -31.94 56.15 14.53
N LEU A 225 -31.23 55.73 15.56
CA LEU A 225 -31.13 56.45 16.82
C LEU A 225 -30.19 57.64 16.61
N GLY A 226 -30.71 58.86 16.74
CA GLY A 226 -29.91 60.08 16.60
C GLY A 226 -28.69 60.11 17.54
N PRO A 227 -27.69 60.95 17.23
CA PRO A 227 -26.38 60.95 17.89
C PRO A 227 -26.43 61.15 19.42
N ASP A 228 -27.46 61.82 19.93
CA ASP A 228 -27.56 62.18 21.35
C ASP A 228 -28.24 61.12 22.22
N SER A 229 -28.84 60.10 21.61
CA SER A 229 -29.53 59.01 22.31
C SER A 229 -28.55 58.13 23.11
N GLU A 230 -28.85 57.89 24.39
CA GLU A 230 -28.08 56.93 25.21
C GLU A 230 -28.07 55.52 24.60
N ALA A 231 -29.17 55.12 23.95
CA ALA A 231 -29.26 53.84 23.26
C ALA A 231 -28.31 53.76 22.05
N ALA A 232 -28.09 54.88 21.34
CA ALA A 232 -27.09 54.93 20.26
C ALA A 232 -25.67 54.78 20.82
N LYS A 233 -25.36 55.44 21.94
CA LYS A 233 -24.05 55.31 22.63
C LYS A 233 -23.78 53.88 23.08
N ALA A 234 -24.79 53.18 23.62
CA ALA A 234 -24.69 51.78 24.02
C ALA A 234 -24.46 50.83 22.83
N ALA A 235 -25.16 51.03 21.71
CA ALA A 235 -24.99 50.24 20.49
C ALA A 235 -23.59 50.42 19.87
N VAL A 236 -23.04 51.64 19.90
CA VAL A 236 -21.68 51.95 19.44
C VAL A 236 -20.62 51.23 20.29
N ALA A 237 -20.77 51.21 21.61
CA ALA A 237 -19.87 50.50 22.52
C ALA A 237 -19.85 48.98 22.25
N GLN A 238 -21.02 48.38 21.98
CA GLN A 238 -21.11 46.97 21.58
C GLN A 238 -20.43 46.70 20.24
N LEU A 239 -20.56 47.61 19.27
CA LEU A 239 -19.92 47.49 17.96
C LEU A 239 -18.38 47.62 18.04
N GLN A 240 -17.86 48.46 18.94
CA GLN A 240 -16.42 48.54 19.24
C GLN A 240 -15.86 47.19 19.71
N LEU A 241 -16.53 46.55 20.67
CA LEU A 241 -16.12 45.26 21.21
C LEU A 241 -16.09 44.16 20.14
N LEU A 242 -17.05 44.18 19.20
CA LEU A 242 -17.15 43.19 18.13
C LEU A 242 -16.19 43.42 16.95
N THR A 243 -15.73 44.66 16.73
CA THR A 243 -14.95 45.04 15.53
C THR A 243 -13.51 45.43 15.82
N GLY A 244 -13.08 45.44 17.09
CA GLY A 244 -11.73 45.84 17.48
C GLY A 244 -11.38 47.28 17.13
N GLY A 245 -12.37 48.18 17.02
CA GLY A 245 -12.16 49.62 16.81
C GLY A 245 -12.20 50.13 15.36
N SER A 246 -11.95 49.29 14.35
CA SER A 246 -11.83 49.76 12.94
C SER A 246 -13.11 50.42 12.39
N LYS A 247 -14.29 49.86 12.68
CA LYS A 247 -15.56 50.48 12.27
C LYS A 247 -15.96 51.66 13.13
N TYR A 248 -15.58 51.63 14.40
CA TYR A 248 -15.86 52.69 15.36
C TYR A 248 -15.23 54.02 14.97
N ASP A 249 -13.97 54.02 14.53
CA ASP A 249 -13.27 55.26 14.13
C ASP A 249 -13.96 55.96 12.96
N ARG A 250 -14.55 55.17 12.04
CA ARG A 250 -15.32 55.69 10.91
C ARG A 250 -16.62 56.34 11.37
N PHE A 251 -17.32 55.72 12.32
CA PHE A 251 -18.52 56.29 12.94
C PHE A 251 -18.18 57.56 13.74
N LYS A 252 -17.13 57.53 14.56
CA LYS A 252 -16.66 58.68 15.33
C LYS A 252 -16.36 59.88 14.44
N LYS A 253 -15.67 59.67 13.30
CA LYS A 253 -15.43 60.74 12.31
C LYS A 253 -16.72 61.30 11.71
N TRP A 254 -17.68 60.44 11.36
CA TRP A 254 -18.98 60.87 10.84
C TRP A 254 -19.79 61.66 11.89
N PHE A 255 -19.80 61.18 13.13
CA PHE A 255 -20.51 61.77 14.26
C PHE A 255 -19.98 63.16 14.61
N VAL A 256 -18.66 63.29 14.77
CA VAL A 256 -17.98 64.58 15.00
C VAL A 256 -18.25 65.55 13.83
N GLY A 257 -18.21 65.06 12.59
CA GLY A 257 -18.53 65.87 11.42
C GLY A 257 -20.02 66.25 11.30
N LYS A 258 -20.93 65.55 11.96
CA LYS A 258 -22.36 65.90 12.01
C LYS A 258 -22.63 66.96 13.08
N LEU A 259 -22.10 66.78 14.29
CA LEU A 259 -22.15 67.80 15.35
C LEU A 259 -21.56 69.13 14.89
N ALA A 260 -20.41 69.11 14.21
CA ALA A 260 -19.78 70.32 13.67
C ALA A 260 -20.58 71.04 12.56
N ARG A 261 -21.60 70.38 11.99
CA ARG A 261 -22.51 70.98 10.99
C ARG A 261 -23.77 71.55 11.63
N ASP A 262 -24.26 70.95 12.70
CA ASP A 262 -25.41 71.47 13.44
C ASP A 262 -25.03 72.72 14.25
N ASP A 263 -23.78 72.84 14.71
CA ASP A 263 -23.24 74.02 15.42
C ASP A 263 -23.01 75.26 14.51
N LYS A 264 -23.19 75.11 13.18
CA LYS A 264 -23.03 76.17 12.17
C LYS A 264 -24.35 76.67 11.59
N LYS A 265 -25.49 76.17 12.07
CA LYS A 265 -26.83 76.65 11.71
C LYS A 265 -27.44 77.39 12.89
#